data_AF-A0A7Z6MUS3-F1
#
_entry.id   AF-A0A7Z6MUS3-F1
#
_cell.length_a   1.000
_cell.length_b   1.000
_cell.length_c   1.000
_cell.angle_alpha   90.00
_cell.angle_beta   90.00
_cell.angle_gamma   90.00
#
_symmetry.space_group_name_H-M   'P 1'
#
loop_
_entity.id
_entity.type
_entity.pdbx_description
1 polymer ?
#
loop_
_entity_poly.entity_id
_entity_poly.type
_entity_poly.pdbx_seq_one_letter_code
_entity_poly.pdbx_strand_id
1 'polypeptide(L)'
;MIRSNGDDSFRAYLTAGTENLDEILEAGSPFLTMMDDLDSFLIQHVSGPNVQIDNPIIHLMRINARFLLMTGFRIGLTGHVAAIFPVLRTALETGCYALLMSKNDSLPEIWLSRNSSPEGFKACKNAFNKPIKDAQKLVDEHDPVLGAWMYALYESTIDFGAHPNAKTVTLHTRISDEEGMTRLENVGLYGLDNYGYECGLLACVELGLATALVLSMTYSTASTEAVQALQALNDRKNELEDMIREKHLHG
;
A
#
# COMPACT_ATOMS: atom_id res chain seq x y z
N MET A 1 -18.79 -17.53 2.58
CA MET A 1 -19.94 -17.22 3.47
C MET A 1 -19.36 -16.90 4.85
N ILE A 2 -19.52 -15.69 5.38
CA ILE A 2 -18.95 -15.30 6.69
C ILE A 2 -19.70 -16.09 7.76
N ARG A 3 -19.00 -16.89 8.55
CA ARG A 3 -19.56 -17.50 9.76
C ARG A 3 -19.53 -16.43 10.86
N SER A 4 -20.56 -15.59 10.94
CA SER A 4 -20.83 -14.91 12.22
C SER A 4 -21.33 -15.99 13.16
N ASN A 5 -20.61 -16.23 14.25
CA ASN A 5 -21.04 -17.14 15.31
C ASN A 5 -22.16 -16.51 16.17
N GLY A 6 -22.68 -15.34 15.77
CA GLY A 6 -23.64 -14.53 16.53
C GLY A 6 -23.00 -13.70 17.64
N ASP A 7 -21.68 -13.72 17.78
CA ASP A 7 -20.91 -12.90 18.73
C ASP A 7 -20.27 -11.73 17.99
N ASP A 8 -20.90 -10.55 18.08
CA ASP A 8 -20.41 -9.29 17.49
C ASP A 8 -19.54 -8.48 18.48
N SER A 9 -19.00 -9.12 19.52
CA SER A 9 -18.15 -8.43 20.48
C SER A 9 -16.81 -8.02 19.87
N PHE A 10 -16.19 -6.98 20.44
CA PHE A 10 -14.83 -6.59 20.06
C PHE A 10 -13.82 -7.74 20.22
N ARG A 11 -14.04 -8.66 21.17
CA ARG A 11 -13.17 -9.83 21.35
C ARG A 11 -13.31 -10.83 20.19
N ALA A 12 -14.54 -11.09 19.74
CA ALA A 12 -14.78 -11.92 18.56
C ALA A 12 -14.13 -11.32 17.31
N TYR A 13 -14.24 -10.01 17.13
CA TYR A 13 -13.58 -9.28 16.04
C TYR A 13 -12.04 -9.44 16.06
N LEU A 14 -11.40 -9.25 17.22
CA LEU A 14 -9.95 -9.46 17.36
C LEU A 14 -9.54 -10.91 17.09
N THR A 15 -10.36 -11.86 17.54
CA THR A 15 -10.11 -13.29 17.37
C THR A 15 -10.18 -13.66 15.90
N ALA A 16 -11.24 -13.24 15.19
CA ALA A 16 -11.40 -13.51 13.76
C ALA A 16 -10.23 -12.97 12.91
N GLY A 17 -9.72 -11.78 13.23
CA GLY A 17 -8.54 -11.24 12.56
C GLY A 17 -7.26 -12.05 12.83
N THR A 18 -7.14 -12.65 14.02
CA THR A 18 -6.03 -13.54 14.37
C THR A 18 -6.15 -14.89 13.66
N GLU A 19 -7.36 -15.46 13.64
CA GLU A 19 -7.65 -16.71 12.92
C GLU A 19 -7.35 -16.59 11.43
N ASN A 20 -7.76 -15.49 10.79
CA ASN A 20 -7.39 -15.21 9.39
C ASN A 20 -5.87 -15.20 9.18
N LEU A 21 -5.12 -14.56 10.09
CA LEU A 21 -3.67 -14.47 9.99
C LEU A 21 -3.01 -15.84 10.17
N ASP A 22 -3.44 -16.62 11.16
CA ASP A 22 -2.89 -17.96 11.40
C ASP A 22 -3.20 -18.88 10.21
N GLU A 23 -4.43 -18.86 9.70
CA GLU A 23 -4.86 -19.69 8.57
C GLU A 23 -4.05 -19.37 7.30
N ILE A 24 -3.83 -18.09 6.97
CA ILE A 24 -3.08 -17.74 5.75
C ILE A 24 -1.59 -18.07 5.86
N LEU A 25 -1.02 -17.98 7.06
CA LEU A 25 0.37 -18.37 7.34
C LEU A 25 0.52 -19.89 7.20
N GLU A 26 -0.39 -20.68 7.76
CA GLU A 26 -0.39 -22.14 7.65
C GLU A 26 -0.61 -22.62 6.22
N ALA A 27 -1.47 -21.95 5.46
CA ALA A 27 -1.78 -22.29 4.08
C ALA A 27 -0.62 -22.03 3.10
N GLY A 28 0.39 -21.24 3.48
CA GLY A 28 1.50 -20.88 2.59
C GLY A 28 1.04 -20.09 1.36
N SER A 29 0.16 -19.11 1.56
CA SER A 29 -0.45 -18.35 0.47
C SER A 29 0.57 -17.71 -0.47
N PRO A 30 0.37 -17.73 -1.80
CA PRO A 30 1.28 -17.09 -2.74
C PRO A 30 1.33 -15.56 -2.56
N PHE A 31 0.30 -14.94 -1.95
CA PHE A 31 0.34 -13.53 -1.55
C PHE A 31 1.35 -13.29 -0.43
N LEU A 32 1.47 -14.21 0.53
CA LEU A 32 2.47 -14.11 1.60
C LEU A 32 3.88 -14.14 1.00
N THR A 33 4.15 -15.11 0.11
CA THR A 33 5.43 -15.19 -0.59
C THR A 33 5.72 -13.92 -1.38
N MET A 34 4.74 -13.38 -2.10
CA MET A 34 4.90 -12.13 -2.84
C MET A 34 5.21 -10.93 -1.93
N MET A 35 4.59 -10.85 -0.75
CA MET A 35 4.87 -9.80 0.24
C MET A 35 6.28 -9.94 0.84
N ASP A 36 6.73 -11.17 1.11
CA ASP A 36 8.08 -11.47 1.58
C ASP A 36 9.15 -11.10 0.54
N ASP A 37 8.87 -11.38 -0.74
CA ASP A 37 9.77 -11.05 -1.83
C ASP A 37 9.85 -9.53 -2.08
N LEU A 38 8.73 -8.81 -1.95
CA LEU A 38 8.71 -7.35 -1.95
C LEU A 38 9.54 -6.76 -0.80
N ASP A 39 9.38 -7.28 0.42
CA ASP A 39 10.17 -6.82 1.57
C ASP A 39 11.66 -7.12 1.39
N SER A 40 11.98 -8.31 0.88
CA SER A 40 13.34 -8.72 0.56
C SER A 40 13.98 -7.80 -0.48
N PHE A 41 13.25 -7.43 -1.53
CA PHE A 41 13.70 -6.45 -2.51
C PHE A 41 14.01 -5.10 -1.85
N LEU A 42 13.11 -4.59 -1.01
CA LEU A 42 13.31 -3.31 -0.32
C LEU A 42 14.52 -3.35 0.63
N ILE A 43 14.73 -4.45 1.35
CA ILE A 43 15.92 -4.63 2.18
C ILE A 43 17.17 -4.62 1.29
N GLN A 44 17.20 -5.42 0.23
CA GLN A 44 18.41 -5.62 -0.57
C GLN A 44 18.81 -4.38 -1.36
N HIS A 45 17.84 -3.64 -1.89
CA HIS A 45 18.09 -2.59 -2.87
C HIS A 45 17.77 -1.17 -2.40
N VAL A 46 17.01 -0.99 -1.32
CA VAL A 46 16.44 0.32 -0.96
C VAL A 46 16.79 0.80 0.45
N SER A 47 16.65 -0.05 1.46
CA SER A 47 16.69 0.41 2.86
C SER A 47 17.44 -0.50 3.83
N GLY A 48 18.02 -1.60 3.35
CA GLY A 48 18.72 -2.54 4.21
C GLY A 48 20.14 -2.10 4.60
N PRO A 49 20.80 -2.88 5.47
CA PRO A 49 22.09 -2.50 6.07
C PRO A 49 23.24 -2.43 5.07
N ASN A 50 23.11 -3.08 3.92
CA ASN A 50 24.15 -3.10 2.88
C ASN A 50 23.95 -1.99 1.83
N VAL A 51 22.89 -1.20 1.95
CA VAL A 51 22.58 -0.11 1.03
C VAL A 51 23.33 1.15 1.45
N GLN A 52 24.01 1.78 0.50
CA GLN A 52 24.74 3.02 0.78
C GLN A 52 23.79 4.15 1.20
N ILE A 53 24.15 4.86 2.27
CA ILE A 53 23.43 6.04 2.75
C ILE A 53 24.02 7.27 2.06
N ASP A 54 23.27 7.81 1.10
CA ASP A 54 23.54 9.05 0.38
C ASP A 54 23.13 10.29 1.19
N ASN A 55 21.91 10.27 1.74
CA ASN A 55 21.37 11.31 2.61
C ASN A 55 20.59 10.64 3.76
N PRO A 56 20.90 10.96 5.04
CA PRO A 56 20.24 10.32 6.18
C PRO A 56 18.73 10.48 6.21
N ILE A 57 18.20 11.64 5.81
CA ILE A 57 16.76 11.92 5.82
C ILE A 57 16.06 11.11 4.73
N ILE A 58 16.62 11.07 3.52
CA ILE A 58 16.08 10.26 2.43
C ILE A 58 16.09 8.78 2.83
N HIS A 59 17.18 8.29 3.43
CA HIS A 59 17.27 6.90 3.88
C HIS A 59 16.26 6.58 5.00
N LEU A 60 16.02 7.50 5.95
CA LEU A 60 14.96 7.35 6.95
C LEU A 60 13.56 7.29 6.31
N MET A 61 13.30 8.08 5.27
CA MET A 61 12.04 8.03 4.52
C MET A 61 11.87 6.68 3.80
N ARG A 62 12.94 6.13 3.21
CA ARG A 62 12.95 4.78 2.60
C ARG A 62 12.58 3.70 3.62
N ILE A 63 13.21 3.71 4.80
CA ILE A 63 12.91 2.78 5.90
C ILE A 63 11.46 2.95 6.38
N ASN A 64 11.00 4.19 6.55
CA ASN A 64 9.65 4.46 7.03
C ASN A 64 8.58 3.99 6.04
N ALA A 65 8.77 4.24 4.74
CA ALA A 65 7.88 3.75 3.69
C ALA A 65 7.78 2.22 3.71
N ARG A 66 8.91 1.51 3.86
CA ARG A 66 8.93 0.04 4.03
C ARG A 66 8.11 -0.41 5.24
N PHE A 67 8.28 0.20 6.41
CA PHE A 67 7.50 -0.19 7.60
C PHE A 67 6.01 0.13 7.49
N LEU A 68 5.64 1.20 6.79
CA LEU A 68 4.25 1.49 6.48
C LEU A 68 3.66 0.42 5.54
N LEU A 69 4.40 -0.04 4.53
CA LEU A 69 3.98 -1.18 3.69
C LEU A 69 3.78 -2.45 4.51
N MET A 70 4.75 -2.84 5.35
CA MET A 70 4.63 -4.02 6.22
C MET A 70 3.41 -3.92 7.14
N THR A 71 3.10 -2.71 7.63
CA THR A 71 1.89 -2.46 8.42
C THR A 71 0.62 -2.68 7.57
N GLY A 72 0.59 -2.16 6.35
CA GLY A 72 -0.50 -2.38 5.40
C GLY A 72 -0.70 -3.86 5.06
N PHE A 73 0.38 -4.60 4.82
CA PHE A 73 0.36 -6.05 4.57
C PHE A 73 -0.27 -6.80 5.73
N ARG A 74 0.16 -6.51 6.97
CA ARG A 74 -0.43 -7.12 8.17
C ARG A 74 -1.93 -6.83 8.30
N ILE A 75 -2.36 -5.60 8.03
CA ILE A 75 -3.78 -5.22 8.04
C ILE A 75 -4.55 -6.01 6.97
N GLY A 76 -3.99 -6.16 5.77
CA GLY A 76 -4.57 -6.96 4.69
C GLY A 76 -4.70 -8.44 5.05
N LEU A 77 -3.64 -9.06 5.58
CA LEU A 77 -3.61 -10.47 5.97
C LEU A 77 -4.64 -10.80 7.06
N THR A 78 -4.95 -9.86 7.94
CA THR A 78 -6.00 -10.03 8.95
C THR A 78 -7.42 -9.85 8.39
N GLY A 79 -7.57 -9.38 7.14
CA GLY A 79 -8.87 -9.24 6.44
C GLY A 79 -9.51 -7.87 6.52
N HIS A 80 -8.80 -6.88 7.03
CA HIS A 80 -9.26 -5.50 7.23
C HIS A 80 -9.13 -4.66 5.96
N VAL A 81 -9.76 -5.10 4.86
CA VAL A 81 -9.53 -4.56 3.51
C VAL A 81 -9.74 -3.04 3.45
N ALA A 82 -10.81 -2.49 4.03
CA ALA A 82 -11.05 -1.04 4.02
C ALA A 82 -9.93 -0.22 4.69
N ALA A 83 -9.26 -0.81 5.69
CA ALA A 83 -8.26 -0.14 6.51
C ALA A 83 -6.85 -0.14 5.89
N ILE A 84 -6.59 -0.90 4.81
CA ILE A 84 -5.27 -0.93 4.19
C ILE A 84 -4.97 0.37 3.43
N PHE A 85 -5.96 0.95 2.75
CA PHE A 85 -5.75 2.03 1.78
C PHE A 85 -5.14 3.31 2.38
N PRO A 86 -5.57 3.81 3.56
CA PRO A 86 -4.90 4.93 4.22
C PRO A 86 -3.41 4.66 4.50
N VAL A 87 -3.07 3.45 4.92
CA VAL A 87 -1.70 3.07 5.30
C VAL A 87 -0.83 2.90 4.06
N LEU A 88 -1.30 2.17 3.06
CA LEU A 88 -0.58 1.97 1.79
C LEU A 88 -0.38 3.29 1.04
N ARG A 89 -1.39 4.17 1.06
CA ARG A 89 -1.25 5.53 0.52
C ARG A 89 -0.14 6.30 1.22
N THR A 90 -0.11 6.25 2.56
CA THR A 90 0.93 6.94 3.33
C THR A 90 2.31 6.38 3.00
N ALA A 91 2.44 5.07 2.79
CA ALA A 91 3.69 4.45 2.36
C ALA A 91 4.17 4.99 1.00
N LEU A 92 3.29 5.03 0.01
CA LEU A 92 3.59 5.59 -1.32
C LEU A 92 3.91 7.07 -1.25
N GLU A 93 3.13 7.86 -0.51
CA GLU A 93 3.38 9.29 -0.29
C GLU A 93 4.76 9.51 0.34
N THR A 94 5.13 8.77 1.39
CA THR A 94 6.48 8.82 1.99
C THR A 94 7.57 8.51 0.97
N GLY A 95 7.35 7.53 0.09
CA GLY A 95 8.27 7.23 -1.02
C GLY A 95 8.40 8.40 -2.01
N CYS A 96 7.29 9.04 -2.37
CA CYS A 96 7.30 10.23 -3.24
C CYS A 96 8.06 11.40 -2.60
N TYR A 97 7.93 11.62 -1.29
CA TYR A 97 8.75 12.62 -0.59
C TYR A 97 10.24 12.29 -0.69
N ALA A 98 10.62 11.03 -0.48
CA ALA A 98 12.01 10.58 -0.62
C ALA A 98 12.54 10.84 -2.04
N LEU A 99 11.73 10.54 -3.07
CA LEU A 99 12.09 10.78 -4.47
C LEU A 99 12.30 12.27 -4.74
N LEU A 100 11.39 13.14 -4.31
CA LEU A 100 11.52 14.58 -4.47
C LEU A 100 12.79 15.11 -3.78
N MET A 101 13.04 14.68 -2.55
CA MET A 101 14.25 15.04 -1.81
C MET A 101 15.53 14.60 -2.52
N SER A 102 15.52 13.44 -3.18
CA SER A 102 16.68 12.96 -3.95
C SER A 102 17.02 13.81 -5.18
N LYS A 103 16.08 14.62 -5.65
CA LYS A 103 16.27 15.53 -6.79
C LYS A 103 16.52 16.98 -6.37
N ASN A 104 16.42 17.29 -5.08
CA ASN A 104 16.64 18.64 -4.57
C ASN A 104 17.16 18.61 -3.13
N ASP A 105 18.46 18.87 -2.97
CA ASP A 105 19.20 18.82 -1.70
C ASP A 105 18.70 19.81 -0.63
N SER A 106 17.92 20.83 -1.00
CA SER A 106 17.33 21.76 -0.04
C SER A 106 16.09 21.21 0.67
N LEU A 107 15.41 20.22 0.08
CA LEU A 107 14.14 19.70 0.59
C LEU A 107 14.25 18.95 1.93
N PRO A 108 15.29 18.14 2.20
CA PRO A 108 15.48 17.52 3.52
C PRO A 108 15.47 18.54 4.67
N GLU A 109 16.20 19.65 4.54
CA GLU A 109 16.28 20.70 5.57
C GLU A 109 14.96 21.46 5.73
N ILE A 110 14.28 21.77 4.62
CA ILE A 110 12.94 22.36 4.63
C ILE A 110 11.95 21.43 5.37
N TRP A 111 12.04 20.12 5.13
CA TRP A 111 11.19 19.13 5.78
C TRP A 111 11.46 19.03 7.29
N LEU A 112 12.73 18.97 7.70
CA LEU A 112 13.14 18.97 9.12
C LEU A 112 12.68 20.24 9.85
N SER A 113 12.70 21.39 9.17
CA SER A 113 12.32 22.68 9.72
C SER A 113 10.81 22.88 9.83
N ARG A 114 9.97 21.91 9.43
CA ARG A 114 8.51 22.07 9.39
C ARG A 114 7.90 22.57 10.71
N ASN A 115 8.43 22.11 11.85
CA ASN A 115 7.89 22.42 13.17
C ASN A 115 8.76 23.43 13.95
N SER A 116 9.76 24.06 13.32
CA SER A 116 10.65 25.01 14.01
C SER A 116 10.02 26.40 14.16
N SER A 117 9.18 26.82 13.21
CA SER A 117 8.49 28.11 13.23
C SER A 117 7.27 28.12 12.28
N PRO A 118 6.39 29.14 12.35
CA PRO A 118 5.33 29.34 11.35
C PRO A 118 5.85 29.48 9.91
N GLU A 119 7.01 30.12 9.73
CA GLU A 119 7.69 30.24 8.44
C GLU A 119 8.20 28.89 7.95
N GLY A 120 8.80 28.08 8.83
CA GLY A 120 9.22 26.71 8.54
C GLY A 120 8.06 25.81 8.12
N PHE A 121 6.92 25.91 8.83
CA PHE A 121 5.69 25.21 8.46
C PHE A 121 5.21 25.62 7.06
N LYS A 122 5.16 26.92 6.77
CA LYS A 122 4.73 27.45 5.47
C LYS A 122 5.68 27.03 4.35
N ALA A 123 6.99 27.08 4.59
CA ALA A 123 8.01 26.65 3.64
C ALA A 123 7.85 25.16 3.29
N CYS A 124 7.72 24.30 4.29
CA CYS A 124 7.50 22.86 4.11
C CYS A 124 6.19 22.58 3.36
N LYS A 125 5.08 23.22 3.75
CA LYS A 125 3.79 23.08 3.05
C LYS A 125 3.87 23.49 1.58
N ASN A 126 4.59 24.56 1.26
CA ASN A 126 4.75 25.03 -0.10
C ASN A 126 5.64 24.10 -0.93
N ALA A 127 6.73 23.61 -0.34
CA ALA A 127 7.67 22.71 -0.99
C ALA A 127 7.07 21.34 -1.32
N PHE A 128 6.13 20.86 -0.50
CA PHE A 128 5.45 19.58 -0.67
C PHE A 128 3.94 19.77 -0.85
N ASN A 129 3.52 20.70 -1.71
CA ASN A 129 2.10 21.00 -1.91
C ASN A 129 1.35 19.92 -2.71
N LYS A 130 2.04 19.24 -3.64
CA LYS A 130 1.49 18.21 -4.54
C LYS A 130 2.50 17.07 -4.74
N PRO A 131 3.00 16.45 -3.66
CA PRO A 131 4.16 15.57 -3.70
C PRO A 131 3.97 14.38 -4.65
N ILE A 132 2.77 13.81 -4.72
CA ILE A 132 2.46 12.71 -5.64
C ILE A 132 2.51 13.14 -7.10
N LYS A 133 1.95 14.32 -7.44
CA LYS A 133 1.97 14.83 -8.82
C LYS A 133 3.38 15.25 -9.26
N ASP A 134 4.18 15.77 -8.34
CA ASP A 134 5.55 16.15 -8.66
C ASP A 134 6.44 14.91 -8.77
N ALA A 135 6.22 13.89 -7.93
CA ALA A 135 6.87 12.58 -8.09
C ALA A 135 6.44 11.91 -9.41
N GLN A 136 5.16 11.96 -9.78
CA GLN A 136 4.67 11.43 -11.06
C GLN A 136 5.48 11.97 -12.24
N LYS A 137 5.71 13.30 -12.29
CA LYS A 137 6.51 13.90 -13.37
C LYS A 137 7.92 13.33 -13.44
N LEU A 138 8.57 13.12 -12.29
CA LEU A 138 9.90 12.52 -12.23
C LEU A 138 9.90 11.05 -12.70
N VAL A 139 8.82 10.32 -12.40
CA VAL A 139 8.66 8.95 -12.91
C VAL A 139 8.41 8.97 -14.43
N ASP A 140 7.57 9.88 -14.92
CA ASP A 140 7.25 10.04 -16.35
C ASP A 140 8.48 10.39 -17.19
N GLU A 141 9.47 11.10 -16.63
CA GLU A 141 10.76 11.37 -17.29
C GLU A 141 11.54 10.07 -17.61
N HIS A 142 11.31 9.00 -16.86
CA HIS A 142 11.91 7.69 -17.10
C HIS A 142 11.00 6.81 -17.96
N ASP A 143 9.73 6.70 -17.56
CA ASP A 143 8.69 5.98 -18.30
C ASP A 143 7.29 6.56 -17.98
N PRO A 144 6.63 7.21 -18.96
CA PRO A 144 5.28 7.76 -18.79
C PRO A 144 4.21 6.73 -18.42
N VAL A 145 4.39 5.46 -18.79
CA VAL A 145 3.45 4.39 -18.44
C VAL A 145 3.54 4.11 -16.93
N LEU A 146 4.75 4.09 -16.39
CA LEU A 146 4.98 3.85 -14.97
C LEU A 146 4.46 5.00 -14.09
N GLY A 147 4.69 6.26 -14.50
CA GLY A 147 4.20 7.41 -13.75
C GLY A 147 2.67 7.50 -13.79
N ALA A 148 2.05 7.21 -14.94
CA ALA A 148 0.60 7.09 -15.05
C ALA A 148 0.04 5.95 -14.17
N TRP A 149 0.66 4.78 -14.18
CA TRP A 149 0.25 3.63 -13.37
C TRP A 149 0.37 3.91 -11.86
N MET A 150 1.50 4.45 -11.40
CA MET A 150 1.71 4.87 -10.01
C MET A 150 0.64 5.88 -9.57
N TYR A 151 0.34 6.87 -10.42
CA TYR A 151 -0.68 7.87 -10.11
C TYR A 151 -2.09 7.27 -10.06
N ALA A 152 -2.41 6.32 -10.94
CA ALA A 152 -3.70 5.62 -10.94
C ALA A 152 -3.88 4.79 -9.66
N LEU A 153 -2.83 4.11 -9.18
CA LEU A 153 -2.86 3.40 -7.89
C LEU A 153 -3.03 4.34 -6.71
N TYR A 154 -2.39 5.52 -6.75
CA TYR A 154 -2.62 6.53 -5.72
C TYR A 154 -4.09 6.98 -5.68
N GLU A 155 -4.69 7.31 -6.82
CA GLU A 155 -6.10 7.71 -6.89
C GLU A 155 -7.03 6.56 -6.46
N SER A 156 -6.71 5.31 -6.81
CA SER A 156 -7.52 4.18 -6.37
C SER A 156 -7.56 4.04 -4.85
N THR A 157 -6.48 4.41 -4.13
CA THR A 157 -6.53 4.44 -2.66
C THR A 157 -7.60 5.38 -2.12
N ILE A 158 -7.87 6.50 -2.80
CA ILE A 158 -8.93 7.45 -2.43
C ILE A 158 -10.29 6.76 -2.57
N ASP A 159 -10.50 6.12 -3.72
CA ASP A 159 -11.76 5.46 -4.08
C ASP A 159 -12.12 4.30 -3.15
N PHE A 160 -11.13 3.62 -2.59
CA PHE A 160 -11.33 2.37 -1.85
C PHE A 160 -11.16 2.45 -0.33
N GLY A 161 -10.71 3.57 0.24
CA GLY A 161 -10.64 3.67 1.71
C GLY A 161 -9.83 4.80 2.32
N ALA A 162 -8.94 5.45 1.56
CA ALA A 162 -8.08 6.49 2.09
C ALA A 162 -8.83 7.78 2.45
N HIS A 163 -10.02 8.01 1.86
CA HIS A 163 -10.91 9.11 2.20
C HIS A 163 -12.37 8.65 2.30
N PRO A 164 -13.17 9.24 3.20
CA PRO A 164 -14.61 9.06 3.17
C PRO A 164 -15.17 9.55 1.82
N ASN A 165 -15.74 8.62 1.06
CA ASN A 165 -16.49 8.91 -0.14
C ASN A 165 -17.65 7.90 -0.24
N ALA A 166 -18.60 8.14 -1.16
CA ALA A 166 -19.78 7.28 -1.28
C ALA A 166 -19.41 5.81 -1.53
N LYS A 167 -18.45 5.54 -2.42
CA LYS A 167 -17.98 4.19 -2.74
C LYS A 167 -17.34 3.53 -1.51
N THR A 168 -16.42 4.19 -0.81
CA THR A 168 -15.78 3.64 0.40
C THR A 168 -16.80 3.20 1.46
N VAL A 169 -17.85 4.02 1.69
CA VAL A 169 -18.85 3.72 2.73
C VAL A 169 -19.81 2.62 2.29
N THR A 170 -20.21 2.59 1.01
CA THR A 170 -21.20 1.63 0.53
C THR A 170 -20.60 0.30 0.06
N LEU A 171 -19.33 0.27 -0.34
CA LEU A 171 -18.65 -0.94 -0.87
C LEU A 171 -18.70 -2.12 0.11
N HIS A 172 -18.63 -1.82 1.40
CA HIS A 172 -18.67 -2.83 2.45
C HIS A 172 -20.07 -3.01 3.04
N THR A 173 -21.08 -2.29 2.54
CA THR A 173 -22.43 -2.27 3.10
C THR A 173 -23.40 -3.06 2.22
N ARG A 174 -24.19 -3.93 2.83
CA ARG A 174 -25.35 -4.61 2.24
C ARG A 174 -26.61 -3.99 2.81
N ILE A 175 -27.55 -3.68 1.92
CA ILE A 175 -28.85 -3.12 2.28
C ILE A 175 -29.91 -4.14 1.89
N SER A 176 -30.75 -4.53 2.83
CA SER A 176 -31.89 -5.41 2.59
C SER A 176 -33.13 -4.88 3.31
N ASP A 177 -34.31 -5.17 2.76
CA ASP A 177 -35.58 -4.85 3.42
C ASP A 177 -36.17 -6.15 3.99
N GLU A 178 -36.35 -6.20 5.31
CA GLU A 178 -36.93 -7.34 6.04
C GLU A 178 -38.11 -6.83 6.88
N GLU A 179 -39.32 -7.36 6.63
CA GLU A 179 -40.55 -7.03 7.39
C GLU A 179 -40.88 -5.53 7.51
N GLY A 180 -40.56 -4.73 6.48
CA GLY A 180 -40.79 -3.28 6.48
C GLY A 180 -39.73 -2.47 7.24
N MET A 181 -38.65 -3.12 7.67
CA MET A 181 -37.46 -2.50 8.24
C MET A 181 -36.31 -2.57 7.24
N THR A 182 -35.59 -1.48 7.08
CA THR A 182 -34.32 -1.48 6.33
C THR A 182 -33.19 -1.99 7.22
N ARG A 183 -32.58 -3.10 6.82
CA ARG A 183 -31.41 -3.71 7.43
C ARG A 183 -30.15 -3.24 6.70
N LEU A 184 -29.17 -2.78 7.48
CA LEU A 184 -27.85 -2.37 7.00
C LEU A 184 -26.81 -3.28 7.64
N GLU A 185 -26.08 -4.02 6.82
CA GLU A 185 -24.98 -4.89 7.27
C GLU A 185 -23.67 -4.36 6.70
N ASN A 186 -22.64 -4.22 7.53
CA ASN A 186 -21.32 -3.80 7.08
C ASN A 186 -20.30 -4.92 7.27
N VAL A 187 -19.52 -5.22 6.25
CA VAL A 187 -18.43 -6.19 6.30
C VAL A 187 -17.22 -5.53 6.93
N GLY A 188 -17.06 -5.72 8.24
CA GLY A 188 -15.89 -5.24 8.98
C GLY A 188 -14.62 -6.07 8.75
N LEU A 189 -14.77 -7.35 8.43
CA LEU A 189 -13.67 -8.29 8.22
C LEU A 189 -14.01 -9.29 7.12
N TYR A 190 -13.11 -9.46 6.16
CA TYR A 190 -13.23 -10.46 5.11
C TYR A 190 -12.49 -11.75 5.50
N GLY A 191 -13.08 -12.91 5.22
CA GLY A 191 -12.40 -14.21 5.36
C GLY A 191 -11.62 -14.60 4.10
N LEU A 192 -10.70 -15.56 4.21
CA LEU A 192 -9.69 -15.89 3.20
C LEU A 192 -10.25 -16.22 1.80
N ASP A 193 -11.35 -16.95 1.71
CA ASP A 193 -11.97 -17.32 0.43
C ASP A 193 -12.85 -16.23 -0.20
N ASN A 194 -12.88 -15.04 0.41
CA ASN A 194 -13.66 -13.95 -0.13
C ASN A 194 -12.90 -13.21 -1.22
N TYR A 195 -13.54 -12.97 -2.37
CA TYR A 195 -12.99 -12.13 -3.43
C TYR A 195 -12.46 -10.77 -2.93
N GLY A 196 -13.19 -10.11 -2.02
CA GLY A 196 -12.76 -8.84 -1.41
C GLY A 196 -11.48 -8.96 -0.58
N TYR A 197 -11.27 -10.10 0.11
CA TYR A 197 -10.04 -10.38 0.85
C TYR A 197 -8.86 -10.45 -0.12
N GLU A 198 -8.98 -11.26 -1.17
CA GLU A 198 -7.92 -11.46 -2.16
C GLU A 198 -7.63 -10.19 -2.97
N CYS A 199 -8.66 -9.43 -3.35
CA CYS A 199 -8.47 -8.10 -3.96
C CYS A 199 -7.76 -7.13 -3.01
N GLY A 200 -8.02 -7.21 -1.71
CA GLY A 200 -7.29 -6.44 -0.70
C GLY A 200 -5.80 -6.81 -0.65
N LEU A 201 -5.48 -8.11 -0.70
CA LEU A 201 -4.09 -8.57 -0.77
C LEU A 201 -3.40 -8.17 -2.09
N LEU A 202 -4.12 -8.25 -3.22
CA LEU A 202 -3.60 -7.77 -4.50
C LEU A 202 -3.32 -6.26 -4.45
N ALA A 203 -4.21 -5.45 -3.86
CA ALA A 203 -3.97 -4.02 -3.68
C ALA A 203 -2.73 -3.74 -2.81
N CYS A 204 -2.49 -4.53 -1.76
CA CYS A 204 -1.24 -4.49 -1.00
C CYS A 204 -0.03 -4.73 -1.91
N VAL A 205 -0.06 -5.77 -2.74
CA VAL A 205 1.04 -6.09 -3.67
C VAL A 205 1.26 -4.98 -4.70
N GLU A 206 0.21 -4.46 -5.33
CA GLU A 206 0.30 -3.42 -6.34
C GLU A 206 0.86 -2.09 -5.78
N LEU A 207 0.36 -1.66 -4.63
CA LEU A 207 0.89 -0.46 -3.95
C LEU A 207 2.28 -0.69 -3.37
N GLY A 208 2.60 -1.91 -2.96
CA GLY A 208 3.95 -2.33 -2.58
C GLY A 208 4.93 -2.19 -3.74
N LEU A 209 4.57 -2.71 -4.93
CA LEU A 209 5.34 -2.57 -6.16
C LEU A 209 5.52 -1.10 -6.57
N ALA A 210 4.46 -0.30 -6.58
CA ALA A 210 4.55 1.12 -6.92
C ALA A 210 5.46 1.87 -5.95
N THR A 211 5.37 1.56 -4.66
CA THR A 211 6.26 2.15 -3.64
C THR A 211 7.70 1.69 -3.83
N ALA A 212 7.95 0.41 -4.09
CA ALA A 212 9.28 -0.12 -4.36
C ALA A 212 9.93 0.50 -5.61
N LEU A 213 9.15 0.70 -6.67
CA LEU A 213 9.56 1.42 -7.87
C LEU A 213 10.00 2.85 -7.53
N VAL A 214 9.12 3.64 -6.89
CA VAL A 214 9.40 5.04 -6.53
C VAL A 214 10.63 5.15 -5.65
N LEU A 215 10.75 4.27 -4.65
CA LEU A 215 11.91 4.25 -3.75
C LEU A 215 13.20 3.88 -4.49
N SER A 216 13.15 2.98 -5.47
CA SER A 216 14.32 2.63 -6.30
C SER A 216 14.80 3.82 -7.14
N MET A 217 13.89 4.71 -7.57
CA MET A 217 14.21 5.92 -8.35
C MET A 217 14.82 7.06 -7.52
N THR A 218 14.89 6.90 -6.19
CA THR A 218 15.61 7.82 -5.31
C THR A 218 17.12 7.77 -5.53
N TYR A 219 17.64 6.68 -6.10
CA TYR A 219 19.04 6.58 -6.50
C TYR A 219 19.25 7.24 -7.86
N SER A 220 20.46 7.74 -8.11
CA SER A 220 20.84 8.36 -9.38
C SER A 220 20.91 7.36 -10.54
N THR A 221 21.12 6.07 -10.24
CA THR A 221 21.17 5.01 -11.24
C THR A 221 20.63 3.72 -10.63
N ALA A 222 19.63 3.12 -11.27
CA ALA A 222 19.15 1.80 -10.88
C ALA A 222 20.14 0.73 -11.37
N SER A 223 20.48 -0.23 -10.51
CA SER A 223 21.29 -1.37 -10.94
C SER A 223 20.46 -2.29 -11.85
N THR A 224 21.14 -2.99 -12.77
CA THR A 224 20.44 -3.93 -13.68
C THR A 224 19.75 -5.04 -12.89
N GLU A 225 20.37 -5.49 -11.80
CA GLU A 225 19.81 -6.49 -10.88
C GLU A 225 18.52 -5.98 -10.23
N ALA A 226 18.49 -4.73 -9.76
CA ALA A 226 17.30 -4.16 -9.14
C ALA A 226 16.14 -4.02 -10.15
N VAL A 227 16.44 -3.62 -11.39
CA VAL A 227 15.43 -3.52 -12.46
C VAL A 227 14.87 -4.91 -12.80
N GLN A 228 15.73 -5.92 -12.93
CA GLN A 228 15.30 -7.30 -13.18
C GLN A 228 14.46 -7.86 -12.03
N ALA A 229 14.85 -7.59 -10.78
CA ALA A 229 14.09 -8.01 -9.61
C ALA A 229 12.70 -7.36 -9.55
N LEU A 230 12.59 -6.05 -9.84
CA LEU A 230 11.29 -5.37 -9.94
C LEU A 230 10.42 -5.95 -11.05
N GLN A 231 11.00 -6.25 -12.22
CA GLN A 231 10.25 -6.87 -13.31
C GLN A 231 9.72 -8.26 -12.90
N ALA A 232 10.55 -9.09 -12.28
CA ALA A 232 10.13 -10.42 -11.81
C ALA A 232 9.00 -10.34 -10.77
N LEU A 233 9.04 -9.36 -9.88
CA LEU A 233 7.96 -9.08 -8.94
C LEU A 233 6.67 -8.65 -9.66
N ASN A 234 6.78 -7.79 -10.68
CA ASN A 234 5.62 -7.37 -11.47
C ASN A 234 5.00 -8.54 -12.25
N ASP A 235 5.81 -9.43 -12.81
CA ASP A 235 5.34 -10.63 -13.53
C ASP A 235 4.55 -11.54 -12.58
N ARG A 236 5.08 -11.80 -11.38
CA ARG A 236 4.38 -12.57 -10.34
C ARG A 236 3.10 -11.91 -9.84
N LYS A 237 3.05 -10.57 -9.78
CA LYS A 237 1.80 -9.86 -9.50
C LYS A 237 0.73 -10.19 -10.56
N ASN A 238 1.10 -10.24 -11.83
CA ASN A 238 0.15 -10.59 -12.89
C ASN A 238 -0.37 -12.04 -12.74
N GLU A 239 0.51 -12.98 -12.34
CA GLU A 239 0.10 -14.36 -12.02
C GLU A 239 -0.93 -14.41 -10.87
N LEU A 240 -0.74 -13.60 -9.82
CA LEU A 240 -1.71 -13.50 -8.71
C LEU A 240 -3.05 -12.90 -9.16
N GLU A 241 -3.02 -11.91 -10.04
CA GLU A 241 -4.22 -11.29 -10.60
C GLU A 241 -5.01 -12.30 -11.45
N ASP A 242 -4.32 -13.06 -12.31
CA ASP A 242 -4.94 -14.11 -13.11
C ASP A 242 -5.49 -15.24 -12.23
N MET A 243 -4.78 -15.63 -11.17
CA MET A 243 -5.26 -16.60 -10.18
C MET A 243 -6.58 -16.17 -9.52
N ILE A 244 -6.70 -14.90 -9.10
CA ILE A 244 -7.96 -14.38 -8.55
C ILE A 244 -9.07 -14.46 -9.60
N ARG A 245 -8.79 -14.01 -10.83
CA ARG A 245 -9.78 -14.02 -11.91
C ARG A 245 -10.27 -15.45 -12.16
N GLU A 246 -9.36 -16.42 -12.30
CA GLU A 246 -9.70 -17.83 -12.52
C GLU A 246 -10.53 -18.42 -11.37
N LYS A 247 -10.16 -18.14 -10.11
CA LYS A 247 -10.86 -18.64 -8.93
C LYS A 247 -12.33 -18.18 -8.86
N HIS A 248 -12.61 -16.94 -9.28
CA HIS A 248 -13.95 -16.33 -9.15
C HIS A 248 -14.74 -16.20 -10.46
N LEU A 249 -14.16 -16.54 -11.61
CA LEU A 249 -14.85 -16.55 -12.92
C LEU A 249 -15.95 -17.62 -13.04
N HIS A 250 -16.03 -18.59 -12.11
CA HIS A 250 -17.00 -19.70 -12.15
C HIS A 250 -17.91 -19.76 -10.89
N GLY A 251 -17.88 -18.71 -10.06
CA GLY A 251 -18.61 -18.61 -8.79
C GLY A 251 -19.83 -17.70 -8.84
#